data_AF-A0A655AUJ2-F1
#
_entry.id   AF-A0A655AUJ2-F1
#
_cell.length_a   1.000
_cell.length_b   1.000
_cell.length_c   1.000
_cell.angle_alpha   90.00
_cell.angle_beta   90.00
_cell.angle_gamma   90.00
#
_symmetry.space_group_name_H-M   'P 1'
#
loop_
_entity.id
_entity.type
_entity.pdbx_description
1 polymer ?
#
loop_
_entity_poly.entity_id
_entity_poly.type
_entity_poly.pdbx_seq_one_letter_code
_entity_poly.pdbx_strand_id
1 'polypeptide(L)'
;MPAGVVGVSPAGVTTRVDAPAESTEEEYYQACHAARLWMDAQPGSGESLIEPYLAVVQASPSGVAGSWHIRWAALTPARQAAVIVAARAAANAECG
;
A
#
# COMPACT_ATOMS: atom_id res chain seq x y z
N MET A 1 -22.12 2.08 4.05
CA MET A 1 -21.93 1.24 2.84
C MET A 1 -20.99 0.10 3.23
N PRO A 2 -21.15 -1.13 2.73
CA PRO A 2 -20.19 -2.20 3.00
C PRO A 2 -18.83 -1.82 2.38
N ALA A 3 -17.77 -1.82 3.19
CA ALA A 3 -16.42 -1.53 2.72
C ALA A 3 -15.95 -2.63 1.76
N GLY A 4 -15.56 -2.25 0.54
CA GLY A 4 -15.14 -3.17 -0.52
C GLY A 4 -14.07 -2.56 -1.41
N VAL A 5 -13.52 -3.35 -2.34
CA VAL A 5 -12.54 -2.85 -3.31
C VAL A 5 -13.23 -1.90 -4.30
N VAL A 6 -12.69 -0.69 -4.50
CA VAL A 6 -13.30 0.37 -5.35
C VAL A 6 -12.47 0.65 -6.60
N GLY A 7 -11.18 0.36 -6.56
CA GLY A 7 -10.29 0.60 -7.68
C GLY A 7 -9.36 -0.58 -7.88
N VAL A 8 -9.47 -1.22 -9.04
CA VAL A 8 -8.52 -2.22 -9.52
C VAL A 8 -7.97 -1.70 -10.85
N SER A 9 -6.66 -1.73 -11.02
CA SER A 9 -6.02 -1.35 -12.27
C SER A 9 -6.30 -2.40 -13.37
N PRO A 10 -6.06 -2.09 -14.66
CA PRO A 10 -6.16 -3.08 -15.74
C PRO A 10 -5.27 -4.31 -15.54
N ALA A 11 -4.18 -4.18 -14.75
CA ALA A 11 -3.29 -5.27 -14.38
C ALA A 11 -3.82 -6.15 -13.22
N GLY A 12 -5.01 -5.84 -12.67
CA GLY A 12 -5.60 -6.58 -11.56
C GLY A 12 -5.12 -6.14 -10.17
N VAL A 13 -4.40 -5.02 -10.07
CA VAL A 13 -3.85 -4.52 -8.81
C VAL A 13 -4.89 -3.64 -8.11
N THR A 14 -5.19 -3.95 -6.85
CA THR A 14 -6.07 -3.10 -6.02
C THR A 14 -5.35 -1.79 -5.70
N THR A 15 -5.88 -0.67 -6.20
CA THR A 15 -5.31 0.68 -6.02
C THR A 15 -6.20 1.62 -5.19
N ARG A 16 -7.42 1.17 -4.83
CA ARG A 16 -8.34 1.86 -3.91
C ARG A 16 -9.30 0.88 -3.24
N VAL A 17 -9.56 1.10 -1.95
CA VAL A 17 -10.56 0.37 -1.13
C VAL A 17 -11.52 1.39 -0.50
N ASP A 18 -12.84 1.12 -0.49
CA ASP A 18 -13.90 1.94 0.14
C ASP A 18 -13.90 1.80 1.66
N ALA A 19 -12.78 2.09 2.30
CA ALA A 19 -12.67 2.02 3.74
C ALA A 19 -11.85 3.21 4.24
N PRO A 20 -12.17 3.76 5.42
CA PRO A 20 -11.24 4.65 6.09
C PRO A 20 -9.94 3.86 6.35
N ALA A 21 -8.80 4.48 6.03
CA ALA A 21 -7.51 3.92 6.37
C ALA A 21 -7.40 3.78 7.90
N GLU A 22 -7.15 2.57 8.38
CA GLU A 22 -6.96 2.28 9.80
C GLU A 22 -5.56 1.74 10.02
N SER A 23 -4.75 2.56 10.68
CA SER A 23 -3.41 2.25 11.18
C SER A 23 -3.11 3.22 12.32
N THR A 24 -2.27 2.80 13.27
CA THR A 24 -1.66 3.79 14.16
C THR A 24 -0.73 4.72 13.38
N GLU A 25 -0.37 5.85 13.98
CA GLU A 25 0.60 6.78 13.39
C GLU A 25 1.95 6.07 13.14
N GLU A 26 2.44 5.28 14.09
CA GLU A 26 3.66 4.49 13.95
C GLU A 26 3.56 3.43 12.84
N GLU A 27 2.43 2.72 12.76
CA GLU A 27 2.17 1.73 11.71
C GLU A 27 2.15 2.38 10.33
N TYR A 28 1.57 3.57 10.22
CA TYR A 28 1.56 4.38 9.00
C TYR A 28 2.98 4.79 8.59
N TYR A 29 3.77 5.34 9.52
CA TYR A 29 5.17 5.71 9.28
C TYR A 29 6.01 4.52 8.81
N GLN A 30 5.87 3.37 9.48
CA GLN A 30 6.57 2.14 9.09
C GLN A 30 6.18 1.68 7.69
N ALA A 31 4.88 1.68 7.38
CA ALA A 31 4.37 1.25 6.09
C ALA A 31 4.84 2.18 4.96
N CYS A 32 4.79 3.49 5.20
CA CYS A 32 5.22 4.50 4.25
C CYS A 32 6.73 4.42 4.01
N HIS A 33 7.53 4.33 5.08
CA HIS A 33 8.98 4.24 4.96
C HIS A 33 9.40 2.95 4.24
N ALA A 34 8.77 1.81 4.53
CA ALA A 34 9.04 0.56 3.82
C ALA A 34 8.68 0.66 2.33
N ALA A 35 7.56 1.30 2.00
CA ALA A 35 7.17 1.57 0.61
C ALA A 35 8.19 2.48 -0.07
N ARG A 36 8.64 3.54 0.61
CA ARG A 36 9.62 4.48 0.09
C ARG A 36 10.94 3.80 -0.22
N LEU A 37 11.47 2.99 0.70
CA LEU A 37 12.68 2.21 0.48
C LEU A 37 12.57 1.28 -0.72
N TRP A 38 11.41 0.66 -0.92
CA TRP A 38 11.18 -0.15 -2.12
C TRP A 38 11.16 0.72 -3.38
N MET A 39 10.48 1.86 -3.36
CA MET A 39 10.38 2.79 -4.49
C MET A 39 11.73 3.38 -4.89
N ASP A 40 12.57 3.77 -3.92
CA ASP A 40 13.93 4.28 -4.17
C ASP A 40 14.85 3.23 -4.81
N ALA A 41 14.53 1.93 -4.68
CA ALA A 41 15.27 0.83 -5.31
C ALA A 41 14.79 0.51 -6.74
N GLN A 42 13.66 1.07 -7.21
CA GLN A 42 13.11 0.78 -8.52
C GLN A 42 13.52 1.80 -9.58
N PRO A 43 13.62 1.39 -10.85
CA PRO A 43 13.72 2.34 -11.95
C PRO A 43 12.38 3.08 -12.13
N GLY A 44 12.30 4.33 -11.68
CA GLY A 44 11.13 5.18 -11.84
C GLY A 44 11.07 6.28 -10.78
N SER A 45 10.00 7.07 -10.79
CA SER A 45 9.79 8.10 -9.77
C SER A 45 8.31 8.39 -9.54
N GLY A 46 8.01 8.83 -8.32
CA GLY A 46 6.70 9.36 -7.96
C GLY A 46 5.56 8.36 -8.13
N GLU A 47 4.42 8.86 -8.59
CA GLU A 47 3.17 8.10 -8.68
C GLU A 47 3.25 6.86 -9.59
N SER A 48 4.17 6.85 -10.55
CA SER A 48 4.37 5.71 -11.46
C SER A 48 4.80 4.43 -10.73
N LEU A 49 5.36 4.56 -9.51
CA LEU A 49 5.80 3.42 -8.69
C LEU A 49 4.71 2.89 -7.75
N ILE A 50 3.57 3.58 -7.60
CA ILE A 50 2.50 3.17 -6.67
C ILE A 50 1.90 1.83 -7.10
N GLU A 51 1.48 1.69 -8.35
CA GLU A 51 0.86 0.46 -8.83
C GLU A 51 1.84 -0.72 -8.82
N PRO A 52 3.09 -0.60 -9.33
CA PRO A 52 4.11 -1.64 -9.19
C PRO A 52 4.36 -2.07 -7.75
N TYR A 53 4.43 -1.12 -6.81
CA TYR A 53 4.60 -1.43 -5.39
C TYR A 53 3.42 -2.24 -4.84
N LEU A 54 2.20 -1.75 -5.10
CA LEU A 54 0.97 -2.42 -4.65
C LEU A 54 0.83 -3.82 -5.25
N ALA A 55 1.32 -4.05 -6.47
CA ALA A 55 1.36 -5.38 -7.07
C ALA A 55 2.25 -6.34 -6.26
N VAL A 56 3.44 -5.89 -5.84
CA VAL A 56 4.36 -6.68 -4.99
C VAL A 56 3.72 -7.00 -3.64
N VAL A 57 3.12 -6.00 -2.98
CA VAL A 57 2.41 -6.19 -1.71
C VAL A 57 1.30 -7.24 -1.85
N GLN A 58 0.50 -7.14 -2.92
CA GLN A 58 -0.65 -8.02 -3.16
C GLN A 58 -0.27 -9.44 -3.56
N ALA A 59 0.85 -9.60 -4.28
CA ALA A 59 1.36 -10.89 -4.69
C ALA A 59 2.12 -11.62 -3.57
N SER A 60 2.57 -10.91 -2.52
CA SER A 60 3.39 -11.51 -1.48
C SER A 60 2.59 -12.54 -0.64
N PRO A 61 3.02 -13.82 -0.62
CA PRO A 61 2.31 -14.88 0.12
C PRO A 61 2.44 -14.72 1.65
N SER A 62 3.51 -14.05 2.11
CA SER A 62 3.80 -13.78 3.52
C SER A 62 3.57 -12.32 3.93
N GLY A 63 3.21 -11.44 2.98
CA GLY A 63 3.22 -9.99 3.21
C GLY A 63 4.62 -9.39 3.07
N VAL A 64 4.69 -8.06 3.18
CA VAL A 64 5.93 -7.29 3.11
C VAL A 64 6.02 -6.33 4.29
N ALA A 65 7.18 -5.69 4.50
CA ALA A 65 7.34 -4.72 5.58
C ALA A 65 6.28 -3.60 5.54
N GLY A 66 5.94 -3.13 4.33
CA GLY A 66 4.88 -2.13 4.16
C GLY A 66 3.44 -2.64 4.29
N SER A 67 3.25 -3.90 4.66
CA SER A 67 1.98 -4.48 5.10
C SER A 67 2.11 -5.18 6.47
N TRP A 68 3.08 -4.74 7.30
CA TRP A 68 3.37 -5.28 8.63
C TRP A 68 3.64 -6.79 8.64
N HIS A 69 4.21 -7.32 7.56
CA HIS A 69 4.42 -8.76 7.35
C HIS A 69 3.12 -9.59 7.42
N ILE A 70 1.99 -8.97 7.10
CA ILE A 70 0.71 -9.63 6.91
C ILE A 70 0.43 -9.69 5.42
N ARG A 71 0.08 -10.88 4.91
CA ARG A 71 -0.33 -11.06 3.52
C ARG A 71 -1.55 -10.19 3.19
N TRP A 72 -1.58 -9.60 2.00
CA TRP A 72 -2.65 -8.70 1.58
C TRP A 72 -4.06 -9.25 1.78
N ALA A 73 -4.26 -10.53 1.43
CA ALA A 73 -5.54 -11.21 1.55
C ALA A 73 -6.01 -11.44 3.00
N ALA A 74 -5.14 -11.26 3.99
CA ALA A 74 -5.47 -11.37 5.42
C ALA A 74 -5.69 -10.00 6.09
N LEU A 75 -5.45 -8.90 5.37
CA LEU A 75 -5.73 -7.55 5.86
C LEU A 75 -7.22 -7.27 5.81
N THR A 76 -7.72 -6.52 6.80
CA THR A 76 -9.06 -5.93 6.73
C THR A 76 -9.11 -4.87 5.62
N PRO A 77 -10.29 -4.52 5.08
CA PRO A 77 -10.41 -3.44 4.09
C PRO A 77 -9.80 -2.12 4.58
N ALA A 78 -9.95 -1.80 5.87
CA ALA A 78 -9.39 -0.58 6.46
C ALA A 78 -7.84 -0.60 6.50
N ARG A 79 -7.24 -1.75 6.79
CA ARG A 79 -5.78 -1.92 6.70
C ARG A 79 -5.27 -1.93 5.27
N GLN A 80 -6.02 -2.51 4.32
CA GLN A 80 -5.69 -2.43 2.90
C GLN A 80 -5.69 -0.96 2.41
N ALA A 81 -6.69 -0.18 2.84
CA ALA A 81 -6.73 1.26 2.57
C ALA A 81 -5.53 1.98 3.17
N ALA A 82 -5.12 1.67 4.41
CA ALA A 82 -3.93 2.25 5.03
C ALA A 82 -2.63 1.98 4.24
N VAL A 83 -2.44 0.74 3.75
CA VAL A 83 -1.28 0.41 2.89
C VAL A 83 -1.28 1.21 1.59
N ILE A 84 -2.45 1.40 0.97
CA ILE A 84 -2.59 2.20 -0.26
C ILE A 84 -2.28 3.67 0.01
N VAL A 85 -2.76 4.23 1.12
CA VAL A 85 -2.48 5.62 1.52
C VAL A 85 -0.98 5.80 1.78
N ALA A 86 -0.36 4.88 2.53
CA ALA A 86 1.07 4.88 2.78
C ALA A 86 1.91 4.78 1.48
N ALA A 87 1.48 3.95 0.51
CA ALA A 87 2.14 3.85 -0.79
C ALA A 87 2.09 5.17 -1.57
N ARG A 88 0.96 5.88 -1.53
CA ARG A 88 0.80 7.20 -2.17
C ARG A 88 1.70 8.24 -1.52
N ALA A 89 1.70 8.30 -0.19
CA ALA A 89 2.57 9.20 0.56
C ALA A 89 4.06 8.93 0.27
N ALA A 90 4.47 7.66 0.20
CA ALA A 90 5.84 7.27 -0.13
C ALA A 90 6.28 7.76 -1.51
N ALA A 91 5.40 7.64 -2.51
CA ALA A 91 5.63 8.13 -3.86
C ALA A 91 5.85 9.65 -3.88
N ASN A 92 5.09 10.40 -3.05
CA ASN A 92 5.22 11.85 -2.93
C ASN A 92 6.32 12.32 -1.97
N ALA A 93 7.06 11.40 -1.34
CA ALA A 93 8.01 11.71 -0.26
C ALA A 93 7.37 12.37 0.99
N GLU A 94 6.11 12.01 1.29
CA GLU A 94 5.29 12.52 2.39
C GLU A 94 5.17 11.51 3.55
N CYS A 95 6.21 10.71 3.79
CA CYS A 95 6.27 9.77 4.93
C CYS A 95 6.61 10.47 6.26
N GLY A 96 6.09 11.68 6.46
CA GLY A 96 6.48 12.65 7.50
C GLY A 96 5.31 13.11 8.34
#